data_AF-A0AA88KZS9-F1
#
_entry.id   AF-A0AA88KZS9-F1
#
_cell.length_a   1.000
_cell.length_b   1.000
_cell.length_c   1.000
_cell.angle_alpha   90.00
_cell.angle_beta   90.00
_cell.angle_gamma   90.00
#
_symmetry.space_group_name_H-M   'P 1'
#
loop_
_entity.id
_entity.type
_entity.pdbx_description
1 polymer ?
#
loop_
_entity_poly.entity_id
_entity_poly.type
_entity_poly.pdbx_seq_one_letter_code
_entity_poly.pdbx_strand_id
1 'polypeptide(L)'
;MPANGETAVIKTALPVHAVIDQGLLMKCKQKYEMNPPDPKRPCLVHGVLVVKDDVLTLMDSQKAADELGLPKQELILSCPVPLPDDSQPATALAKISNKVQKDLVNWEVVTRRDDSFCVQSVDVSLRQKDQSAKFEILVKWLYEDDELGNYILKMVKSVLEE
;
A
#
# COMPACT_ATOMS: atom_id res chain seq x y z
N MET A 1 -41.08 -15.37 37.37
CA MET A 1 -40.12 -16.48 37.59
C MET A 1 -40.71 -17.72 36.94
N PRO A 2 -40.00 -18.41 36.04
CA PRO A 2 -40.51 -19.66 35.46
C PRO A 2 -40.46 -20.76 36.51
N ALA A 3 -41.58 -21.44 36.73
CA ALA A 3 -41.78 -22.30 37.90
C ALA A 3 -41.28 -23.75 37.74
N ASN A 4 -40.89 -24.19 36.53
CA ASN A 4 -40.70 -25.62 36.21
C ASN A 4 -39.43 -25.96 35.39
N GLY A 5 -38.31 -25.26 35.61
CA GLY A 5 -37.05 -25.58 34.89
C GLY A 5 -37.05 -25.23 33.40
N GLU A 6 -38.03 -24.47 32.93
CA GLU A 6 -38.09 -23.95 31.58
C GLU A 6 -37.05 -22.84 31.36
N THR A 7 -36.38 -22.85 30.21
CA THR A 7 -35.41 -21.82 29.85
C THR A 7 -36.12 -20.53 29.45
N ALA A 8 -35.98 -19.47 30.25
CA ALA A 8 -36.43 -18.13 29.89
C ALA A 8 -35.28 -17.36 29.22
N VAL A 9 -35.45 -16.98 27.95
CA VAL A 9 -34.47 -16.15 27.23
C VAL A 9 -34.91 -14.69 27.30
N ILE A 10 -34.16 -13.88 28.04
CA ILE A 10 -34.37 -12.43 28.11
C ILE A 10 -33.43 -11.78 27.12
N LYS A 11 -33.98 -11.23 26.04
CA LYS A 11 -33.20 -10.44 25.08
C LYS A 11 -32.93 -9.07 25.67
N THR A 12 -31.68 -8.81 26.02
CA THR A 12 -31.22 -7.47 26.39
C THR A 12 -30.35 -6.91 25.28
N ALA A 13 -30.56 -5.63 24.94
CA ALA A 13 -29.65 -4.90 24.08
C ALA A 13 -28.48 -4.43 24.94
N LEU A 14 -27.28 -4.93 24.68
CA LEU A 14 -26.05 -4.46 25.34
C LEU A 14 -25.34 -3.50 24.38
N PRO A 15 -25.51 -2.17 24.51
CA PRO A 15 -24.79 -1.23 23.66
C PRO A 15 -23.30 -1.30 23.99
N VAL A 16 -22.48 -1.60 22.97
CA VAL A 16 -21.03 -1.52 23.09
C VAL A 16 -20.62 -0.08 22.88
N HIS A 17 -20.12 0.57 23.92
CA HIS A 17 -19.62 1.93 23.84
C HIS A 17 -18.20 1.92 23.28
N ALA A 18 -17.97 2.68 22.22
CA ALA A 18 -16.66 2.92 21.65
C ALA A 18 -16.38 4.42 21.59
N VAL A 19 -15.17 4.81 21.97
CA VAL A 19 -14.66 6.18 21.84
C VAL A 19 -14.00 6.31 20.48
N ILE A 20 -14.14 7.45 19.81
CA ILE A 20 -13.46 7.70 18.54
C ILE A 20 -12.39 8.77 18.76
N ASP A 21 -11.18 8.52 18.27
CA ASP A 21 -10.10 9.48 18.30
C ASP A 21 -10.44 10.75 17.50
N GLN A 22 -10.15 11.91 18.09
CA GLN A 22 -10.46 13.20 17.46
C GLN A 22 -9.65 13.44 16.18
N GLY A 23 -8.38 13.00 16.15
CA GLY A 23 -7.52 13.13 14.98
C GLY A 23 -8.06 12.34 13.79
N LEU A 24 -8.57 11.14 14.05
CA LEU A 24 -9.26 10.33 13.04
C LEU A 24 -10.51 11.03 12.49
N LEU A 25 -11.36 11.59 13.36
CA LEU A 25 -12.56 12.32 12.94
C LEU A 25 -12.23 13.53 12.05
N MET A 26 -11.19 14.30 12.40
CA MET A 26 -10.77 15.45 11.59
C MET A 26 -10.28 15.03 10.21
N LYS A 27 -9.47 13.98 10.11
CA LYS A 27 -9.00 13.43 8.82
C LYS A 27 -10.17 12.95 7.94
N CYS A 28 -11.14 12.24 8.52
CA CYS A 28 -12.32 11.78 7.81
C CYS A 28 -13.18 12.93 7.29
N LYS A 29 -13.40 13.96 8.13
CA LYS A 29 -14.13 15.17 7.73
C LYS A 29 -13.45 15.87 6.55
N GLN A 30 -12.13 16.06 6.62
CA GLN A 30 -11.36 16.71 5.56
C GLN A 30 -11.48 15.95 4.22
N LYS A 31 -11.34 14.62 4.24
CA LYS A 31 -11.51 13.77 3.03
C LYS A 31 -12.94 13.84 2.48
N TYR A 32 -13.94 13.92 3.35
CA TYR A 32 -15.34 14.04 2.94
C TYR A 32 -15.61 15.40 2.27
N GLU A 33 -15.01 16.48 2.78
CA GLU A 33 -15.15 17.85 2.27
C GLU A 33 -14.37 18.10 0.97
N MET A 34 -13.31 17.33 0.68
CA MET A 34 -12.59 17.39 -0.61
C MET A 34 -13.46 16.97 -1.80
N ASN A 35 -14.55 16.24 -1.55
CA ASN A 35 -15.48 15.80 -2.58
C ASN A 35 -16.68 16.77 -2.65
N PRO A 36 -17.32 16.95 -3.83
CA PRO A 36 -18.49 17.81 -3.98
C PRO A 36 -19.56 17.50 -2.92
N PRO A 37 -20.30 18.52 -2.42
CA PRO A 37 -21.31 18.32 -1.39
C PRO A 37 -22.45 17.44 -1.92
N ASP A 38 -22.55 16.22 -1.39
CA ASP A 38 -23.62 15.28 -1.68
C ASP A 38 -24.33 14.91 -0.36
N PRO A 39 -25.60 15.29 -0.18
CA PRO A 39 -26.34 15.03 1.06
C PRO A 39 -26.63 13.55 1.30
N LYS A 40 -26.48 12.67 0.29
CA LYS A 40 -26.72 11.23 0.42
C LYS A 40 -25.44 10.43 0.64
N ARG A 41 -24.27 11.05 0.51
CA ARG A 41 -22.99 10.35 0.69
C ARG A 41 -22.74 10.10 2.18
N PRO A 42 -22.58 8.85 2.63
CA PRO A 42 -22.22 8.59 4.02
C PRO A 42 -20.79 9.05 4.30
N CYS A 43 -20.54 9.60 5.49
CA CYS A 43 -19.18 9.88 5.97
C CYS A 43 -18.60 8.60 6.59
N LEU A 44 -17.80 7.87 5.83
CA LEU A 44 -17.18 6.63 6.29
C LEU A 44 -15.93 6.91 7.12
N VAL A 45 -15.89 6.35 8.33
CA VAL A 45 -14.72 6.40 9.22
C VAL A 45 -13.97 5.09 9.11
N HIS A 46 -12.73 5.15 8.65
CA HIS A 46 -11.84 3.98 8.53
C HIS A 46 -10.78 4.07 9.61
N GLY A 47 -10.72 3.08 10.50
CA GLY A 47 -9.76 3.04 11.58
C GLY A 47 -9.61 1.63 12.14
N VAL A 48 -8.72 1.50 13.12
CA VAL A 48 -8.50 0.27 13.86
C VAL A 48 -9.20 0.38 15.21
N LEU A 49 -10.01 -0.63 15.55
CA LEU A 49 -10.67 -0.73 16.84
C LEU A 49 -9.69 -1.39 17.83
N VAL A 50 -9.19 -0.62 18.78
CA VAL A 50 -8.29 -1.07 19.83
C VAL A 50 -9.08 -1.26 21.11
N VAL A 51 -8.91 -2.42 21.74
CA VAL A 51 -9.48 -2.73 23.06
C VAL A 51 -8.33 -2.74 24.06
N LYS A 52 -8.31 -1.76 24.96
CA LYS A 52 -7.28 -1.62 25.99
C LYS A 52 -7.92 -1.13 27.28
N ASP A 53 -7.59 -1.77 28.40
CA ASP A 53 -8.10 -1.42 29.73
C ASP A 53 -9.64 -1.35 29.79
N ASP A 54 -10.33 -2.32 29.17
CA ASP A 54 -11.79 -2.39 29.02
C ASP A 54 -12.45 -1.22 28.25
N VAL A 55 -11.65 -0.38 27.60
CA VAL A 55 -12.12 0.70 26.74
C VAL A 55 -11.94 0.31 25.27
N LEU A 56 -13.03 0.38 24.50
CA LEU A 56 -12.97 0.29 23.03
C LEU A 56 -12.71 1.67 22.45
N THR A 57 -11.61 1.82 21.72
CA THR A 57 -11.24 3.08 21.05
C THR A 57 -10.98 2.84 19.57
N LEU A 58 -11.67 3.60 18.71
CA LEU A 58 -11.43 3.64 17.27
C LEU A 58 -10.38 4.72 16.96
N MET A 59 -9.25 4.32 16.41
CA MET A 59 -8.10 5.20 16.14
C MET A 59 -7.47 4.93 14.77
N ASP A 60 -6.58 5.82 14.35
CA ASP A 60 -5.79 5.66 13.13
C ASP A 60 -4.83 4.47 13.26
N SER A 61 -4.56 3.75 12.17
CA SER A 61 -3.71 2.55 12.18
C SER A 61 -2.28 2.84 12.64
N GLN A 62 -1.72 3.99 12.26
CA GLN A 62 -0.37 4.37 12.68
C GLN A 62 -0.34 4.65 14.18
N LYS A 63 -1.32 5.43 14.66
CA LYS A 63 -1.46 5.75 16.09
C LYS A 63 -1.69 4.48 16.94
N ALA A 64 -2.50 3.54 16.44
CA ALA A 64 -2.71 2.25 17.10
C ALA A 64 -1.42 1.45 17.23
N ALA A 65 -0.61 1.39 16.16
CA ALA A 65 0.67 0.70 16.18
C ALA A 65 1.61 1.35 17.20
N ASP A 66 1.70 2.68 17.22
CA ASP A 66 2.53 3.43 18.17
C ASP A 66 2.10 3.19 19.63
N GLU A 67 0.80 3.25 19.93
CA GLU A 67 0.26 3.02 21.29
C GLU A 67 0.44 1.58 21.79
N LEU A 68 0.46 0.61 20.87
CA LEU A 68 0.69 -0.80 21.16
C LEU A 68 2.19 -1.17 21.11
N GLY A 69 3.07 -0.24 20.75
CA GLY A 69 4.50 -0.49 20.58
C GLY A 69 4.79 -1.50 19.46
N LEU A 70 3.91 -1.60 18.46
CA LEU A 70 4.07 -2.51 17.34
C LEU A 70 5.03 -1.88 16.31
N PRO A 71 6.07 -2.60 15.89
CA PRO A 71 6.94 -2.10 14.83
C PRO A 71 6.15 -2.00 13.52
N LYS A 72 6.34 -0.89 12.80
CA LYS A 72 5.86 -0.78 11.42
C LYS A 72 6.57 -1.84 10.58
N GLN A 73 5.84 -2.85 10.13
CA GLN A 73 6.38 -3.84 9.20
C GLN A 73 6.19 -3.33 7.78
N GLU A 74 7.28 -2.91 7.14
CA GLU A 74 7.27 -2.52 5.74
C GLU A 74 7.41 -3.77 4.86
N LEU A 75 6.36 -4.06 4.10
CA LEU A 75 6.35 -5.15 3.12
C LEU A 75 6.92 -4.60 1.81
N ILE A 76 8.11 -5.08 1.44
CA ILE A 76 8.75 -4.79 0.16
C ILE A 76 8.47 -5.96 -0.78
N LEU A 77 7.73 -5.69 -1.84
CA LEU A 77 7.53 -6.60 -2.95
C LEU A 77 8.73 -6.48 -3.89
N SER A 78 9.20 -7.62 -4.41
CA SER A 78 10.38 -7.69 -5.26
C SER A 78 10.12 -8.67 -6.39
N CYS A 79 10.13 -8.18 -7.63
CA CYS A 79 9.88 -8.97 -8.82
C CYS A 79 11.09 -8.93 -9.76
N PRO A 80 11.85 -10.03 -9.90
CA PRO A 80 12.90 -10.14 -10.91
C PRO A 80 12.28 -10.44 -12.27
N VAL A 81 12.69 -9.68 -13.30
CA VAL A 81 12.30 -9.86 -14.70
C VAL A 81 13.56 -10.19 -15.52
N PRO A 82 13.66 -11.39 -16.10
CA PRO A 82 14.84 -11.77 -16.87
C PRO A 82 14.95 -10.93 -18.15
N LEU A 83 16.16 -10.49 -18.50
CA LEU A 83 16.42 -9.84 -19.78
C LEU A 83 16.58 -10.90 -20.89
N PRO A 84 16.08 -10.64 -22.11
CA PRO A 84 16.37 -11.46 -23.28
C PRO A 84 17.88 -11.49 -23.58
N ASP A 85 18.39 -12.64 -24.00
CA ASP A 85 19.83 -12.91 -24.15
C ASP A 85 20.56 -11.98 -25.16
N ASP A 86 19.84 -11.35 -26.11
CA ASP A 86 20.39 -10.40 -27.10
C ASP A 86 20.36 -8.92 -26.63
N SER A 87 19.88 -8.64 -25.43
CA SER A 87 19.67 -7.27 -24.95
C SER A 87 20.89 -6.71 -24.24
N GLN A 88 21.42 -5.56 -24.67
CA GLN A 88 22.41 -4.84 -23.88
C GLN A 88 21.73 -4.23 -22.63
N PRO A 89 22.16 -4.58 -21.41
CA PRO A 89 21.40 -4.31 -20.19
C PRO A 89 21.26 -2.81 -19.87
N ALA A 90 22.32 -2.02 -20.08
CA ALA A 90 22.28 -0.56 -19.90
C ALA A 90 21.31 0.12 -20.88
N THR A 91 21.23 -0.37 -22.12
CA THR A 91 20.31 0.14 -23.14
C THR A 91 18.87 -0.22 -22.81
N ALA A 92 18.61 -1.43 -22.31
CA ALA A 92 17.28 -1.86 -21.86
C ALA A 92 16.77 -0.99 -20.71
N LEU A 93 17.60 -0.73 -19.70
CA LEU A 93 17.25 0.14 -18.58
C LEU A 93 16.95 1.59 -19.04
N ALA A 94 17.77 2.14 -19.94
CA ALA A 94 17.54 3.46 -20.50
C ALA A 94 16.23 3.55 -21.31
N LYS A 95 15.89 2.51 -22.10
CA LYS A 95 14.61 2.42 -22.82
C LYS A 95 13.42 2.42 -21.85
N ILE A 96 13.51 1.64 -20.78
CA ILE A 96 12.48 1.57 -19.74
C ILE A 96 12.33 2.93 -19.05
N SER A 97 13.43 3.53 -18.59
CA SER A 97 13.41 4.85 -17.95
C SER A 97 12.76 5.92 -18.84
N ASN A 98 13.07 5.91 -20.14
CA ASN A 98 12.47 6.84 -21.11
C ASN A 98 10.97 6.60 -21.32
N LYS A 99 10.51 5.35 -21.35
CA LYS A 99 9.08 5.01 -21.49
C LYS A 99 8.30 5.40 -20.22
N VAL A 100 8.85 5.09 -19.05
CA VAL A 100 8.30 5.50 -17.74
C VAL A 100 8.19 7.03 -17.65
N GLN A 101 9.22 7.79 -18.05
CA GLN A 101 9.19 9.24 -18.01
C GLN A 101 8.18 9.86 -18.99
N LYS A 102 7.91 9.19 -20.13
CA LYS A 102 6.90 9.63 -21.10
C LYS A 102 5.47 9.38 -20.62
N ASP A 103 5.21 8.22 -20.02
CA ASP A 103 3.86 7.84 -19.60
C ASP A 103 3.48 8.46 -18.25
N LEU A 104 4.46 8.66 -17.35
CA LEU A 104 4.25 9.23 -16.02
C LEU A 104 4.72 10.68 -15.94
N VAL A 105 4.12 11.56 -16.74
CA VAL A 105 4.48 12.99 -16.85
C VAL A 105 4.39 13.75 -15.51
N ASN A 106 3.52 13.30 -14.61
CA ASN A 106 3.30 13.93 -13.30
C ASN A 106 4.17 13.33 -12.17
N TRP A 107 5.01 12.33 -12.46
CA TRP A 107 5.83 11.65 -11.47
C TRP A 107 7.30 11.93 -11.70
N GLU A 108 8.03 12.24 -10.63
CA GLU A 108 9.47 12.45 -10.71
C GLU A 108 10.19 11.11 -10.82
N VAL A 109 10.91 10.91 -11.92
CA VAL A 109 11.78 9.76 -12.15
C VAL A 109 13.21 10.16 -11.78
N VAL A 110 13.73 9.59 -10.70
CA VAL A 110 15.09 9.87 -10.21
C VAL A 110 16.02 8.76 -10.68
N THR A 111 16.86 9.05 -11.68
CA THR A 111 17.92 8.14 -12.13
C THR A 111 19.12 8.21 -11.18
N ARG A 112 19.63 7.04 -10.79
CA ARG A 112 20.79 6.91 -9.89
C ARG A 112 22.00 6.40 -10.70
N ARG A 113 23.21 6.69 -10.19
CA ARG A 113 24.49 6.38 -10.86
C ARG A 113 24.86 4.88 -10.90
N ASP A 114 24.07 4.02 -10.28
CA ASP A 114 24.27 2.58 -10.10
C ASP A 114 23.41 1.73 -11.05
N ASP A 115 23.09 2.24 -12.24
CA ASP A 115 22.18 1.58 -13.19
C ASP A 115 20.84 1.19 -12.54
N SER A 116 20.28 2.15 -11.80
CA SER A 116 18.94 2.07 -11.22
C SER A 116 18.18 3.38 -11.40
N PHE A 117 16.85 3.30 -11.36
CA PHE A 117 15.99 4.47 -11.29
C PHE A 117 14.88 4.23 -10.28
N CYS A 118 14.40 5.31 -9.67
CA CYS A 118 13.32 5.28 -8.70
C CYS A 118 12.17 6.17 -9.16
N VAL A 119 10.94 5.69 -8.95
CA VAL A 119 9.70 6.44 -9.14
C VAL A 119 8.93 6.39 -7.83
N GLN A 120 8.98 7.47 -7.06
CA GLN A 120 8.52 7.52 -5.67
C GLN A 120 9.08 6.38 -4.80
N SER A 121 8.29 5.34 -4.51
CA SER A 121 8.66 4.18 -3.69
C SER A 121 9.05 2.95 -4.51
N VAL A 122 8.97 3.03 -5.84
CA VAL A 122 9.29 1.94 -6.76
C VAL A 122 10.73 2.08 -7.25
N ASP A 123 11.60 1.18 -6.83
CA ASP A 123 13.00 1.07 -7.25
C ASP A 123 13.12 0.03 -8.37
N VAL A 124 13.76 0.42 -9.46
CA VAL A 124 14.06 -0.45 -10.60
C VAL A 124 15.56 -0.49 -10.78
N SER A 125 16.17 -1.64 -10.53
CA SER A 125 17.61 -1.83 -10.57
C SER A 125 18.00 -2.97 -11.52
N LEU A 126 19.11 -2.79 -12.22
CA LEU A 126 19.72 -3.86 -12.99
C LEU A 126 20.51 -4.79 -12.06
N ARG A 127 20.31 -6.10 -12.17
CA ARG A 127 21.04 -7.11 -11.41
C ARG A 127 21.60 -8.18 -12.35
N GLN A 128 22.83 -8.62 -12.10
CA GLN A 128 23.39 -9.79 -12.76
C GLN A 128 23.04 -11.05 -11.96
N LYS A 129 22.57 -12.09 -12.65
CA LYS A 129 22.18 -13.36 -12.02
C LYS A 129 23.36 -14.31 -11.91
N ASP A 130 24.00 -14.35 -10.73
CA ASP A 130 25.11 -15.24 -10.37
C ASP A 130 26.21 -15.32 -11.45
N GLN A 131 27.09 -16.34 -11.43
CA GLN A 131 28.22 -16.51 -12.35
C GLN A 131 27.81 -16.71 -13.84
N SER A 132 26.55 -16.47 -14.19
CA SER A 132 26.06 -16.49 -15.56
C SER A 132 26.13 -15.09 -16.18
N ALA A 133 26.34 -14.99 -17.49
CA ALA A 133 26.31 -13.72 -18.23
C ALA A 133 24.87 -13.19 -18.43
N LYS A 134 23.87 -13.69 -17.68
CA LYS A 134 22.47 -13.31 -17.81
C LYS A 134 22.14 -12.18 -16.83
N PHE A 135 21.50 -11.14 -17.34
CA PHE A 135 21.05 -9.99 -16.55
C PHE A 135 19.54 -10.11 -16.26
N GLU A 136 19.10 -9.56 -15.14
CA GLU A 136 17.70 -9.43 -14.75
C GLU A 136 17.43 -8.00 -14.28
N ILE A 137 16.24 -7.49 -14.54
CA ILE A 137 15.75 -6.22 -14.01
C ILE A 137 14.93 -6.53 -12.77
N LEU A 138 15.32 -5.93 -11.66
CA LEU A 138 14.68 -6.11 -10.37
C LEU A 138 13.79 -4.90 -10.09
N VAL A 139 12.48 -5.13 -10.05
CA VAL A 139 11.49 -4.10 -9.69
C VAL A 139 11.09 -4.33 -8.23
N LYS A 140 11.29 -3.34 -7.37
CA LYS A 140 10.94 -3.38 -5.94
C LYS A 140 10.03 -2.24 -5.57
N TRP A 141 9.02 -2.49 -4.75
CA TRP A 141 8.11 -1.46 -4.27
C TRP A 141 7.54 -1.80 -2.89
N LEU A 142 7.04 -0.79 -2.19
CA LEU A 142 6.28 -0.97 -0.96
C LEU A 142 4.87 -1.47 -1.27
N TYR A 143 4.33 -2.33 -0.42
CA TYR A 143 2.95 -2.84 -0.57
C TYR A 143 1.89 -1.73 -0.59
N GLU A 144 2.14 -0.60 0.07
CA GLU A 144 1.24 0.57 0.04
C GLU A 144 1.06 1.14 -1.38
N ASP A 145 2.06 0.93 -2.25
CA ASP A 145 2.10 1.43 -3.64
C ASP A 145 1.98 0.28 -4.66
N ASP A 146 1.29 -0.81 -4.30
CA ASP A 146 1.19 -1.99 -5.15
C ASP A 146 0.58 -1.73 -6.53
N GLU A 147 -0.37 -0.78 -6.63
CA GLU A 147 -0.95 -0.39 -7.90
C GLU A 147 0.09 0.25 -8.84
N LEU A 148 0.92 1.15 -8.30
CA LEU A 148 1.99 1.80 -9.04
C LEU A 148 3.09 0.81 -9.41
N GLY A 149 3.51 -0.05 -8.46
CA GLY A 149 4.49 -1.10 -8.69
C GLY A 149 4.06 -2.07 -9.79
N ASN A 150 2.80 -2.52 -9.78
CA ASN A 150 2.25 -3.38 -10.82
C ASN A 150 2.14 -2.69 -12.18
N TYR A 151 1.81 -1.38 -12.21
CA TYR A 151 1.80 -0.61 -13.44
C TYR A 151 3.19 -0.53 -14.07
N ILE A 152 4.21 -0.19 -13.27
CA ILE A 152 5.60 -0.14 -13.72
C ILE A 152 6.09 -1.53 -14.16
N LEU A 153 5.77 -2.58 -13.42
CA LEU A 153 6.11 -3.95 -13.79
C LEU A 153 5.53 -4.35 -15.16
N LYS A 154 4.26 -3.98 -15.43
CA LYS A 154 3.63 -4.23 -16.74
C LYS A 154 4.32 -3.47 -17.86
N MET A 155 4.71 -2.21 -17.63
CA MET A 155 5.48 -1.43 -18.60
C MET A 155 6.84 -2.07 -18.88
N VAL A 156 7.55 -2.49 -17.84
CA VAL A 156 8.86 -3.18 -17.96
C VAL A 156 8.73 -4.44 -18.81
N LYS A 157 7.72 -5.28 -18.54
CA LYS A 157 7.46 -6.50 -19.33
C LYS A 157 7.14 -6.17 -20.79
N SER A 158 6.28 -5.17 -21.03
CA SER A 158 5.95 -4.74 -22.40
C SER A 158 7.17 -4.28 -23.19
N VAL A 159 8.11 -3.57 -22.57
CA VAL A 159 9.34 -3.10 -23.26
C VAL A 159 10.33 -4.23 -23.54
N LEU A 160 10.27 -5.32 -22.77
CA LEU A 160 11.14 -6.48 -22.94
C LEU A 160 10.59 -7.52 -23.92
N GLU A 161 9.27 -7.50 -24.15
CA GLU A 161 8.58 -8.34 -25.15
C GLU A 161 8.51 -7.69 -26.54
N GLU A 162 8.79 -6.38 -26.65
CA GLU A 162 8.97 -5.61 -27.90
C GLU A 162 10.36 -5.82 -28.52
#